data_AF-A0A9W9ZTW0-F1
#
_entry.id   AF-A0A9W9ZTW0-F1
#
_cell.length_a   1.000
_cell.length_b   1.000
_cell.length_c   1.000
_cell.angle_alpha   90.00
_cell.angle_beta   90.00
_cell.angle_gamma   90.00
#
_symmetry.space_group_name_H-M   'P 1'
#
loop_
_entity.id
_entity.type
_entity.pdbx_description
1 polymer ?
#
loop_
_entity_poly.entity_id
_entity_poly.type
_entity_poly.pdbx_seq_one_letter_code
_entity_poly.pdbx_strand_id
1 'polypeptide(L)'
;MFSMVFLLNILDNYIPLALCSYSILFKLNCFDDYFCSIFRLWIMFFCFHRKNYNKAPLFWLSNILFWKTNGCKDIYDFYSRSLNVVDEYFVEFVHSLARKSTNATDTVDQLRQKLFSLLPLGKASELPGSLYPSQELCF
;
A
#
# COMPACT_ATOMS: atom_id res chain seq x y z
N MET A 1 2.99 -33.37 -17.89
CA MET A 1 1.62 -32.91 -17.58
C MET A 1 1.58 -31.88 -16.44
N PHE A 2 2.23 -32.12 -15.29
CA PHE A 2 2.26 -31.21 -14.13
C PHE A 2 2.83 -29.80 -14.42
N SER A 3 3.85 -29.69 -15.29
CA SER A 3 4.48 -28.41 -15.63
C SER A 3 3.57 -27.46 -16.44
N MET A 4 2.68 -27.98 -17.28
CA MET A 4 1.83 -27.14 -18.14
C MET A 4 0.65 -26.54 -17.35
N VAL A 5 0.03 -27.32 -16.46
CA VAL A 5 -1.04 -26.85 -15.57
C VAL A 5 -0.54 -25.74 -14.63
N PHE A 6 0.70 -25.87 -14.16
CA PHE A 6 1.33 -24.85 -13.34
C PHE A 6 1.59 -23.54 -14.11
N LEU A 7 2.08 -23.63 -15.35
CA LEU A 7 2.27 -22.46 -16.22
C LEU A 7 0.95 -21.75 -16.53
N LEU A 8 -0.11 -22.50 -16.84
CA LEU A 8 -1.44 -21.94 -17.06
C LEU A 8 -1.96 -21.25 -15.79
N ASN A 9 -1.76 -21.84 -14.61
CA ASN A 9 -2.16 -21.22 -13.35
C ASN A 9 -1.40 -19.91 -13.05
N ILE A 10 -0.12 -19.81 -13.44
CA ILE A 10 0.63 -18.55 -13.35
C ILE A 10 0.00 -17.49 -14.26
N LEU A 11 -0.28 -17.87 -15.51
CA LEU A 11 -0.75 -16.95 -16.53
C LEU A 11 -2.18 -16.49 -16.28
N ASP A 12 -3.06 -17.40 -15.90
CA ASP A 12 -4.50 -17.11 -15.79
C ASP A 12 -4.88 -16.57 -14.41
N ASN A 13 -4.18 -16.96 -13.34
CA ASN A 13 -4.50 -16.50 -11.98
C ASN A 13 -3.52 -15.47 -11.43
N TYR A 14 -2.22 -15.75 -11.46
CA TYR A 14 -1.25 -14.94 -10.70
C TYR A 14 -0.79 -13.67 -11.42
N ILE A 15 -0.63 -13.70 -12.74
CA ILE A 15 -0.28 -12.50 -13.52
C ILE A 15 -1.40 -11.43 -13.43
N PRO A 16 -2.68 -11.76 -13.70
CA PRO A 16 -3.78 -10.84 -13.50
C PRO A 16 -3.89 -10.40 -12.05
N LEU A 17 -3.73 -11.30 -11.08
CA LEU A 17 -3.80 -10.95 -9.67
C LEU A 17 -2.77 -9.89 -9.28
N ALA A 18 -1.51 -10.04 -9.71
CA ALA A 18 -0.44 -9.08 -9.41
C ALA A 18 -0.67 -7.71 -10.10
N LEU A 19 -1.15 -7.72 -11.36
CA LEU A 19 -1.40 -6.49 -12.11
C LEU A 19 -2.65 -5.76 -11.63
N CYS A 20 -3.72 -6.50 -11.32
CA CYS A 20 -5.01 -5.96 -10.88
C CYS A 20 -5.03 -5.59 -9.40
N SER A 21 -4.21 -6.23 -8.54
CA SER A 21 -4.19 -5.91 -7.11
C SER A 21 -3.85 -4.45 -6.85
N TYR A 22 -2.91 -3.89 -7.62
CA TYR A 22 -2.57 -2.47 -7.54
C TYR A 22 -3.45 -1.62 -8.45
N SER A 23 -3.55 -1.97 -9.73
CA SER A 23 -4.20 -1.09 -10.72
C SER A 23 -5.70 -0.94 -10.51
N ILE A 24 -6.35 -1.95 -9.91
CA ILE A 24 -7.80 -2.01 -9.75
C ILE A 24 -8.17 -1.99 -8.26
N LEU A 25 -7.74 -2.99 -7.47
CA LEU A 25 -8.23 -3.13 -6.10
C LEU A 25 -7.74 -2.01 -5.19
N PHE A 26 -6.49 -1.58 -5.36
CA PHE A 26 -5.93 -0.45 -4.62
C PHE A 26 -6.59 0.87 -5.02
N LYS A 27 -6.74 1.14 -6.32
CA LYS A 27 -7.33 2.39 -6.84
C LYS A 27 -8.83 2.52 -6.59
N LEU A 28 -9.57 1.41 -6.66
CA LEU A 28 -11.00 1.35 -6.35
C LEU A 28 -11.28 1.26 -4.84
N ASN A 29 -10.23 1.25 -4.01
CA ASN A 29 -10.35 1.26 -2.55
C ASN A 29 -11.09 0.02 -2.01
N CYS A 30 -10.98 -1.12 -2.71
CA CYS A 30 -11.55 -2.40 -2.30
C CYS A 30 -10.60 -3.10 -1.33
N PHE A 31 -10.56 -2.63 -0.08
CA PHE A 31 -9.57 -3.05 0.91
C PHE A 31 -9.60 -4.56 1.23
N ASP A 32 -10.78 -5.16 1.40
CA ASP A 32 -10.89 -6.59 1.73
C ASP A 32 -10.41 -7.49 0.57
N ASP A 33 -10.79 -7.16 -0.67
CA ASP A 33 -10.33 -7.88 -1.86
C ASP A 33 -8.83 -7.67 -2.09
N TYR A 34 -8.32 -6.48 -1.83
CA TYR A 34 -6.89 -6.18 -1.84
C TYR A 34 -6.15 -7.03 -0.81
N PHE A 35 -6.63 -7.11 0.44
CA PHE A 35 -6.03 -7.93 1.50
C PHE A 35 -5.97 -9.41 1.09
N CYS A 36 -7.08 -9.96 0.59
CA CYS A 36 -7.15 -11.31 0.05
C CYS A 36 -6.17 -11.52 -1.11
N SER A 37 -6.00 -10.52 -1.98
CA SER A 37 -5.09 -10.58 -3.12
C SER A 37 -3.63 -10.61 -2.68
N ILE A 38 -3.24 -9.79 -1.69
CA ILE A 38 -1.88 -9.83 -1.10
C ILE A 38 -1.61 -11.17 -0.42
N PHE A 39 -2.60 -11.74 0.28
CA PHE A 39 -2.48 -13.08 0.86
C PHE A 39 -2.26 -14.17 -0.20
N ARG A 40 -3.00 -14.12 -1.32
CA ARG A 40 -2.80 -15.03 -2.46
C ARG A 40 -1.44 -14.85 -3.12
N LEU A 41 -0.95 -13.61 -3.26
CA LEU A 41 0.41 -13.32 -3.75
C LEU A 41 1.49 -13.85 -2.80
N TRP A 42 1.25 -13.78 -1.50
CA TRP A 42 2.15 -14.38 -0.52
C TRP A 42 2.23 -15.91 -0.66
N ILE A 43 1.08 -16.59 -0.77
CA ILE A 43 1.03 -18.05 -1.02
C ILE A 43 1.82 -18.38 -2.28
N MET A 44 1.68 -17.58 -3.33
CA MET A 44 2.48 -17.71 -4.55
C MET A 44 3.98 -17.63 -4.23
N PHE A 45 4.47 -16.53 -3.65
CA PHE A 45 5.90 -16.40 -3.34
C PHE A 45 6.43 -17.52 -2.44
N PHE A 46 5.60 -18.04 -1.54
CA PHE A 46 5.91 -19.20 -0.72
C PHE A 46 6.06 -20.48 -1.56
N CYS A 47 5.08 -20.81 -2.41
CA CYS A 47 5.11 -21.97 -3.30
C CYS A 47 6.25 -21.91 -4.32
N PHE A 48 6.62 -20.73 -4.80
CA PHE A 48 7.74 -20.51 -5.73
C PHE A 48 9.10 -20.43 -5.02
N HIS A 49 9.16 -20.64 -3.70
CA HIS A 49 10.36 -20.56 -2.89
C HIS A 49 11.15 -19.25 -3.08
N ARG A 50 10.46 -18.12 -3.28
CA ARG A 50 11.07 -16.79 -3.46
C ARG A 50 11.55 -16.26 -2.12
N LYS A 51 12.78 -16.60 -1.74
CA LYS A 51 13.41 -16.23 -0.45
C LYS A 51 13.46 -14.72 -0.17
N ASN A 52 13.46 -13.89 -1.21
CA ASN A 52 13.54 -12.43 -1.08
C ASN A 52 12.17 -11.77 -0.90
N TYR A 53 11.09 -12.44 -1.32
CA TYR A 53 9.74 -11.85 -1.40
C TYR A 53 8.72 -12.53 -0.47
N ASN A 54 9.06 -13.65 0.17
CA ASN A 54 8.16 -14.34 1.08
C ASN A 54 7.87 -13.58 2.39
N LYS A 55 8.74 -12.64 2.79
CA LYS A 55 8.60 -11.89 4.05
C LYS A 55 7.83 -10.58 3.90
N ALA A 56 7.99 -9.87 2.78
CA ALA A 56 7.42 -8.52 2.64
C ALA A 56 5.88 -8.49 2.67
N PRO A 57 5.16 -9.33 1.90
CA PRO A 57 3.70 -9.41 1.99
C PRO A 57 3.23 -9.86 3.37
N LEU A 58 3.97 -10.77 4.02
CA LEU A 58 3.62 -11.27 5.34
C LEU A 58 3.74 -10.18 6.41
N PHE A 59 4.80 -9.37 6.34
CA PHE A 59 4.97 -8.21 7.23
C PHE A 59 3.86 -7.18 7.04
N TRP A 60 3.49 -6.91 5.79
CA TRP A 60 2.37 -6.03 5.47
C TRP A 60 1.03 -6.54 6.04
N LEU A 61 0.69 -7.81 5.80
CA LEU A 61 -0.52 -8.44 6.33
C LEU A 61 -0.52 -8.45 7.87
N SER A 62 0.63 -8.72 8.48
CA SER A 62 0.79 -8.68 9.94
C SER A 62 0.54 -7.29 10.52
N ASN A 63 1.01 -6.23 9.85
CA ASN A 63 0.78 -4.85 10.29
C ASN A 63 -0.71 -4.49 10.22
N ILE A 64 -1.39 -4.85 9.13
CA ILE A 64 -2.84 -4.63 9.00
C ILE A 64 -3.60 -5.33 10.12
N LEU A 65 -3.28 -6.61 10.38
CA LEU A 65 -3.93 -7.38 11.44
C LEU A 65 -3.64 -6.79 12.82
N PHE A 66 -2.40 -6.38 13.07
CA PHE A 66 -2.01 -5.70 14.30
C PHE A 66 -2.81 -4.41 14.51
N TRP A 67 -2.97 -3.58 13.48
CA TRP A 67 -3.78 -2.35 13.59
C TRP A 67 -5.25 -2.66 13.85
N LYS A 68 -5.76 -3.77 13.31
CA LYS A 68 -7.13 -4.24 13.55
C LYS A 68 -7.34 -4.71 14.99
N THR A 69 -6.37 -5.40 15.60
CA THR A 69 -6.54 -6.10 16.90
C THR A 69 -5.98 -5.34 18.10
N ASN A 70 -4.89 -4.59 17.94
CA ASN A 70 -4.10 -4.04 19.07
C ASN A 70 -4.40 -2.56 19.36
N GLY A 71 -5.54 -2.04 18.90
CA GLY A 71 -6.04 -0.72 19.31
C GLY A 71 -5.62 0.47 18.44
N CYS A 72 -4.84 0.27 17.38
CA CYS A 72 -4.55 1.31 16.38
C CYS A 72 -5.66 1.40 15.30
N LYS A 73 -6.92 1.45 15.74
CA LYS A 73 -8.08 1.38 14.85
C LYS A 73 -8.16 2.55 13.88
N ASP A 74 -7.69 3.73 14.26
CA ASP A 74 -7.67 4.91 13.39
C ASP A 74 -6.83 4.68 12.13
N ILE A 75 -5.69 4.00 12.27
CA ILE A 75 -4.81 3.64 11.15
C ILE A 75 -5.51 2.61 10.27
N TYR A 76 -6.09 1.57 10.87
CA TYR A 76 -6.85 0.57 10.12
C TYR A 76 -8.02 1.19 9.35
N ASP A 77 -8.80 2.05 10.01
CA ASP A 77 -9.96 2.72 9.40
C ASP A 77 -9.55 3.71 8.31
N PHE A 78 -8.37 4.34 8.42
CA PHE A 78 -7.80 5.16 7.35
C PHE A 78 -7.45 4.31 6.13
N TYR A 79 -6.72 3.21 6.30
CA TYR A 79 -6.37 2.33 5.18
C TYR A 79 -7.60 1.63 4.58
N SER A 80 -8.59 1.29 5.39
CA SER A 80 -9.85 0.70 4.92
C SER A 80 -10.69 1.68 4.10
N ARG A 81 -10.65 2.99 4.46
CA ARG A 81 -11.45 4.03 3.78
C ARG A 81 -10.71 4.80 2.70
N SER A 82 -9.39 4.77 2.67
CA SER A 82 -8.57 5.64 1.82
C SER A 82 -7.32 4.93 1.32
N LEU A 83 -7.42 3.65 0.96
CA LEU A 83 -6.32 2.87 0.41
C LEU A 83 -5.76 3.53 -0.86
N ASN A 84 -6.65 3.99 -1.73
CA ASN A 84 -6.32 4.63 -3.00
C ASN A 84 -5.53 5.94 -2.87
N VAL A 85 -5.61 6.61 -1.72
CA VAL A 85 -4.86 7.86 -1.46
C VAL A 85 -3.39 7.57 -1.18
N VAL A 86 -3.05 6.37 -0.71
CA VAL A 86 -1.67 5.95 -0.39
C VAL A 86 -0.96 5.42 -1.65
N ASP A 87 -1.13 6.11 -2.78
CA ASP A 87 -0.43 5.79 -4.04
C ASP A 87 1.06 6.20 -3.93
N GLU A 88 1.87 5.74 -4.89
CA GLU A 88 3.30 6.09 -5.03
C GLU A 88 3.52 7.60 -4.96
N TYR A 89 2.60 8.39 -5.51
CA TYR A 89 2.66 9.85 -5.45
C TYR A 89 2.50 10.41 -4.03
N PHE A 90 1.61 9.86 -3.20
CA PHE A 90 1.48 10.30 -1.81
C PHE A 90 2.73 9.93 -1.01
N VAL A 91 3.25 8.73 -1.24
CA VAL A 91 4.49 8.24 -0.61
C VAL A 91 5.66 9.13 -1.01
N GLU A 92 5.84 9.43 -2.30
CA GLU A 92 6.89 10.31 -2.82
C GLU A 92 6.74 11.74 -2.29
N PHE A 93 5.51 12.26 -2.21
CA PHE A 93 5.22 13.55 -1.62
C PHE A 93 5.65 13.61 -0.14
N VAL A 94 5.25 12.62 0.66
CA VAL A 94 5.64 12.55 2.09
C VAL A 94 7.15 12.40 2.24
N HIS A 95 7.80 11.57 1.42
CA HIS A 95 9.25 11.44 1.42
C HIS A 95 9.96 12.74 1.03
N SER A 96 9.46 13.46 0.02
CA SER A 96 10.00 14.74 -0.43
C SER A 96 9.84 15.82 0.63
N LEU A 97 8.68 15.86 1.29
CA LEU A 97 8.40 16.76 2.39
C LEU A 97 9.30 16.47 3.59
N ALA A 98 9.43 15.20 3.98
CA ALA A 98 10.33 14.76 5.05
C ALA A 98 11.78 15.13 4.75
N ARG A 99 12.24 14.92 3.51
CA ARG A 99 13.60 15.27 3.08
C ARG A 99 13.83 16.79 3.13
N LYS A 100 12.85 17.60 2.75
CA LYS A 100 12.94 19.07 2.78
C LYS A 100 12.89 19.62 4.21
N SER A 101 12.16 18.98 5.12
CA SER A 101 11.96 19.45 6.49
C SER A 101 13.07 19.03 7.47
N THR A 102 13.91 18.08 7.08
CA THR A 102 14.89 17.43 7.97
C THR A 102 16.31 17.82 7.61
N ASN A 103 17.09 18.25 8.61
CA ASN A 103 18.54 18.40 8.51
C ASN A 103 19.24 17.24 9.23
N ALA A 104 20.48 16.92 8.83
CA ALA A 104 21.25 15.80 9.39
C ALA A 104 21.51 15.88 10.92
N THR A 105 21.33 17.07 11.51
CA THR A 105 21.51 17.36 12.93
C THR A 105 20.21 17.44 13.73
N ASP A 106 19.04 17.27 13.09
CA ASP A 106 17.75 17.35 13.79
C ASP A 106 17.52 16.15 14.72
N THR A 107 17.08 16.40 15.95
CA THR A 107 16.71 15.35 16.92
C THR A 107 15.36 14.73 16.56
N VAL A 108 15.13 13.47 16.93
CA VAL A 108 13.89 12.70 16.61
C VAL A 108 12.60 13.45 17.01
N ASP A 109 12.60 14.15 18.15
CA ASP A 109 11.42 14.90 18.60
C ASP A 109 11.12 16.13 17.73
N GLN A 110 12.16 16.82 17.25
CA GLN A 110 12.02 17.97 16.34
C GLN A 110 11.52 17.52 14.97
N LEU A 111 12.03 16.39 14.50
CA LEU A 111 11.58 15.69 13.29
C LEU A 111 10.09 15.36 13.37
N ARG A 112 9.65 14.76 14.47
CA ARG A 112 8.26 14.40 14.72
C ARG A 112 7.37 15.63 14.70
N GLN A 113 7.75 16.69 15.40
CA GLN A 113 6.98 17.93 15.51
C GLN A 113 6.86 18.67 14.17
N LYS A 114 7.93 18.70 13.36
CA LYS A 114 7.92 19.27 11.99
C LYS A 114 7.04 18.44 11.04
N LEU A 115 7.11 17.12 11.10
CA LEU A 115 6.33 16.28 10.20
C LEU A 115 4.83 16.38 10.50
N PHE A 116 4.45 16.40 11.78
CA PHE A 116 3.05 16.55 12.19
C PHE A 116 2.45 17.92 11.89
N SER A 117 3.25 18.99 11.88
CA SER A 117 2.76 20.32 11.49
C SER A 117 2.64 20.51 9.97
N LEU A 118 3.39 19.72 9.19
CA LEU A 118 3.41 19.80 7.72
C LEU A 118 2.46 18.81 7.03
N LEU A 119 2.19 17.65 7.63
CA LEU A 119 1.21 16.71 7.12
C LEU A 119 -0.20 17.28 7.34
N PRO A 120 -1.01 17.51 6.29
CA PRO A 120 -2.38 17.97 6.41
C PRO A 120 -3.30 16.81 6.83
N LEU A 121 -3.01 16.16 7.96
CA LEU A 121 -3.82 15.07 8.52
C LEU A 121 -5.22 15.54 8.97
N GLY A 122 -5.45 16.86 9.06
CA GLY A 122 -6.73 17.46 9.46
C GLY A 122 -7.47 18.26 8.38
N LYS A 123 -6.93 18.39 7.16
CA LYS A 123 -7.57 19.15 6.07
C LYS A 123 -7.56 18.35 4.76
N ALA A 124 -8.42 17.35 4.70
CA ALA A 124 -8.70 16.60 3.48
C ALA A 124 -9.20 17.50 2.31
N SER A 125 -9.61 18.74 2.60
CA SER A 125 -10.12 19.72 1.62
C SER A 125 -9.03 20.57 0.95
N GLU A 126 -7.77 20.51 1.40
CA GLU A 126 -6.65 21.31 0.85
C GLU A 126 -5.55 20.44 0.24
N LEU A 127 -5.77 19.13 0.07
CA LEU A 127 -4.89 18.34 -0.78
C LEU A 127 -4.94 18.92 -2.20
N PRO A 128 -3.78 19.18 -2.85
CA PRO A 128 -3.76 19.68 -4.21
C PRO A 128 -4.58 18.75 -5.09
N GLY A 129 -5.42 19.32 -5.96
CA GLY A 129 -6.30 18.55 -6.86
C GLY A 129 -5.58 17.52 -7.75
N SER A 130 -4.24 17.53 -7.76
CA SER A 130 -3.37 16.53 -8.36
C SER A 130 -3.33 15.19 -7.60
N LEU A 131 -3.89 15.08 -6.40
CA LEU A 131 -4.01 13.82 -5.64
C LEU A 131 -5.32 13.07 -5.91
N TYR A 132 -6.23 13.65 -6.68
CA TYR A 132 -7.32 12.91 -7.29
C TYR A 132 -6.81 12.37 -8.63
N PRO A 133 -6.80 11.05 -8.87
CA PRO A 133 -6.51 10.55 -10.21
C PRO A 133 -7.56 11.13 -11.14
N SER A 134 -7.10 11.81 -12.18
CA SER A 134 -7.92 12.23 -13.31
C SER A 134 -8.75 11.01 -13.74
N GLN A 135 -10.07 11.14 -13.77
CA GLN A 135 -11.02 10.11 -14.20
C GLN A 135 -10.91 9.74 -15.68
N GLU A 136 -9.78 10.03 -16.34
CA GLU A 136 -9.54 9.66 -17.72
C GLU A 136 -8.52 8.53 -17.78
N LEU A 137 -9.05 7.30 -17.78
CA LEU A 137 -8.53 6.18 -18.57
C LEU A 137 -9.64 5.13 -18.63
N CYS A 138 -10.56 5.34 -19.59
CA CYS A 138 -11.17 4.22 -20.31
C CYS A 138 -10.04 3.32 -20.80
N PHE A 139 -10.04 2.05 -20.43
CA PHE A 139 -9.89 0.86 -21.28
C PHE A 139 -10.08 -0.40 -20.43
#